data_AF-A0A4Y1ZI95-F1
#
_entry.id   AF-A0A4Y1ZI95-F1
#
_cell.length_a   1.000
_cell.length_b   1.000
_cell.length_c   1.000
_cell.angle_alpha   90.00
_cell.angle_beta   90.00
_cell.angle_gamma   90.00
#
_symmetry.space_group_name_H-M   'P 1'
#
loop_
_entity.id
_entity.type
_entity.pdbx_description
1 polymer ?
#
loop_
_entity_poly.entity_id
_entity_poly.type
_entity_poly.pdbx_seq_one_letter_code
_entity_poly.pdbx_strand_id
1 'polypeptide(L)'
;MYFSSTISALSIPPWTDEIQSMVSKEWTKIKKNIEKRGIDRLEDILDVLFPEANDKGLKQIFKAIKDQLKMEIYPEDIRYEEWKAFQDKKKVTKHFHIEEEPVDGSIQKYISRLVLVHRLREIRALRGFTRIDYPDPNDDTNVSYSYLSSDKEIDWLPAVEILGEGLFIQLNESELKLWETDLKIKKRYDHLLKKYQEWRGEKGWDNDHRFSERFILLHSLSHTLIRELSLSCGYSSNSIREKIYCGQDMCGILLYTGSPDSDGSLGGIIQQGRKNSSISS
;
A
#
# COMPACT_ATOMS: atom_id res chain seq x y z
N MET A 1 -21.94 2.68 -19.77
CA MET A 1 -20.72 3.42 -19.34
C MET A 1 -19.68 2.37 -19.00
N TYR A 2 -18.43 2.53 -19.46
CA TYR A 2 -17.32 1.63 -19.14
C TYR A 2 -16.46 2.30 -18.08
N PHE A 3 -16.08 1.57 -17.03
CA PHE A 3 -15.19 2.07 -15.99
C PHE A 3 -13.84 1.37 -16.10
N SER A 4 -12.75 2.13 -16.09
CA SER A 4 -11.40 1.56 -16.07
C SER A 4 -11.16 0.85 -14.74
N SER A 5 -10.63 -0.36 -14.79
CA SER A 5 -10.09 -1.02 -13.60
C SER A 5 -8.57 -1.05 -13.65
N THR A 6 -7.97 -0.41 -12.64
CA THR A 6 -6.53 -0.26 -12.49
C THR A 6 -6.08 -0.91 -11.20
N ILE A 7 -4.95 -1.59 -11.22
CA ILE A 7 -4.27 -2.04 -10.01
C ILE A 7 -3.02 -1.19 -9.83
N SER A 8 -2.79 -0.79 -8.59
CA SER A 8 -1.63 0.00 -8.20
C SER A 8 -0.77 -0.78 -7.22
N ALA A 9 0.54 -0.69 -7.40
CA ALA A 9 1.53 -1.20 -6.46
C ALA A 9 2.49 -0.08 -6.10
N LEU A 10 2.73 0.09 -4.79
CA LEU A 10 3.70 1.04 -4.30
C LEU A 10 5.07 0.38 -4.21
N SER A 11 6.08 1.12 -4.64
CA SER A 11 7.47 0.70 -4.68
C SER A 11 8.15 0.85 -3.32
N ILE A 12 7.64 0.15 -2.31
CA ILE A 12 8.12 0.22 -0.94
C ILE A 12 9.01 -1.00 -0.63
N PRO A 13 10.18 -0.83 0.00
CA PRO A 13 11.04 -1.94 0.41
C PRO A 13 10.30 -2.96 1.30
N PRO A 14 10.65 -4.26 1.23
CA PRO A 14 11.80 -4.83 0.52
C PRO A 14 11.57 -5.08 -0.98
N TRP A 15 10.34 -4.88 -1.47
CA TRP A 15 9.93 -5.25 -2.83
C TRP A 15 10.64 -4.50 -3.96
N THR A 16 11.31 -3.41 -3.62
CA THR A 16 12.06 -2.57 -4.56
C THR A 16 13.55 -2.55 -4.32
N ASP A 17 14.03 -3.40 -3.42
CA ASP A 17 15.46 -3.62 -3.23
C ASP A 17 16.04 -4.34 -4.46
N GLU A 18 17.32 -4.10 -4.75
CA GLU A 18 18.01 -4.67 -5.92
C GLU A 18 17.88 -6.19 -5.99
N ILE A 19 17.90 -6.84 -4.81
CA ILE A 19 17.73 -8.27 -4.64
C ILE A 19 16.37 -8.75 -5.15
N GLN A 20 15.29 -8.02 -4.86
CA GLN A 20 13.96 -8.40 -5.35
C GLN A 20 13.86 -8.26 -6.86
N SER A 21 14.54 -7.26 -7.45
CA SER A 21 14.62 -7.12 -8.90
C SER A 21 15.36 -8.29 -9.54
N MET A 22 16.46 -8.75 -8.94
CA MET A 22 17.18 -9.94 -9.39
C MET A 22 16.30 -11.21 -9.32
N VAL A 23 15.60 -11.42 -8.20
CA VAL A 23 14.68 -12.55 -8.02
C VAL A 23 13.55 -12.52 -9.05
N SER A 24 12.96 -11.35 -9.29
CA SER A 24 11.84 -11.18 -10.23
C SER A 24 12.23 -11.51 -11.67
N LYS A 25 13.45 -11.15 -12.11
CA LYS A 25 13.96 -11.47 -13.45
C LYS A 25 14.06 -12.98 -13.70
N GLU A 26 14.42 -13.74 -12.67
CA GLU A 26 14.62 -15.19 -12.76
C GLU A 26 13.42 -16.00 -12.25
N TRP A 27 12.30 -15.34 -11.93
CA TRP A 27 11.16 -15.94 -11.22
C TRP A 27 10.58 -17.17 -11.91
N THR A 28 10.45 -17.15 -13.24
CA THR A 28 9.97 -18.29 -14.03
C THR A 28 10.86 -19.51 -13.88
N LYS A 29 12.19 -19.31 -13.87
CA LYS A 29 13.16 -20.41 -13.67
C LYS A 29 13.12 -20.90 -12.21
N ILE A 30 12.98 -19.98 -11.25
CA ILE A 30 12.86 -20.30 -9.83
C ILE A 30 11.62 -21.17 -9.57
N LYS A 31 10.43 -20.77 -10.06
CA LYS A 31 9.18 -21.55 -9.94
C LYS A 31 9.32 -22.96 -10.49
N LYS A 32 9.84 -23.10 -11.71
CA LYS A 32 10.06 -24.40 -12.35
C LYS A 32 11.00 -25.31 -11.54
N ASN A 33 11.96 -24.74 -10.83
CA ASN A 33 12.86 -25.51 -9.96
C ASN A 33 12.20 -25.90 -8.63
N ILE A 34 11.41 -25.00 -8.04
CA ILE A 34 10.63 -25.28 -6.82
C ILE A 34 9.65 -26.43 -7.09
N GLU A 35 8.91 -26.40 -8.20
CA GLU A 35 7.98 -27.46 -8.59
C GLU A 35 8.67 -28.82 -8.77
N LYS A 36 9.91 -28.83 -9.29
CA LYS A 36 10.64 -30.06 -9.57
C LYS A 36 11.37 -30.65 -8.35
N ARG A 37 11.86 -29.81 -7.44
CA ARG A 37 12.84 -30.23 -6.41
C ARG A 37 12.42 -29.88 -4.99
N GLY A 38 11.40 -29.04 -4.81
CA GLY A 38 11.01 -28.47 -3.52
C GLY A 38 11.85 -27.24 -3.15
N ILE A 39 11.29 -26.38 -2.29
CA ILE A 39 11.92 -25.11 -1.90
C ILE A 39 13.23 -25.28 -1.12
N ASP A 40 13.35 -26.35 -0.33
CA ASP A 40 14.52 -26.57 0.53
C ASP A 40 15.78 -26.92 -0.29
N ARG A 41 15.60 -27.55 -1.46
CA ARG A 41 16.70 -27.86 -2.39
C ARG A 41 17.03 -26.73 -3.36
N LEU A 42 16.34 -25.59 -3.23
CA LEU A 42 16.62 -24.42 -4.05
C LEU A 42 17.94 -23.76 -3.61
N GLU A 43 18.30 -23.82 -2.32
CA GLU A 43 19.57 -23.28 -1.80
C GLU A 43 20.77 -23.82 -2.58
N ASP A 44 20.78 -25.12 -2.90
CA ASP A 44 21.86 -25.81 -3.62
C ASP A 44 22.11 -25.31 -5.05
N ILE A 45 21.16 -24.56 -5.63
CA ILE A 45 21.26 -24.05 -7.01
C ILE A 45 21.27 -22.52 -7.09
N LEU A 46 21.20 -21.81 -5.95
CA LEU A 46 21.22 -20.35 -5.95
C LEU A 46 22.50 -19.81 -6.57
N ASP A 47 23.64 -20.43 -6.31
CA ASP A 47 24.95 -20.03 -6.85
C ASP A 47 24.98 -20.15 -8.39
N VAL A 48 24.21 -21.09 -8.95
CA VAL A 48 24.09 -21.28 -10.41
C VAL A 48 23.15 -20.25 -11.01
N LEU A 49 22.06 -19.91 -10.31
CA LEU A 49 21.09 -18.91 -10.76
C LEU A 49 21.59 -17.48 -10.59
N PHE A 50 22.44 -17.24 -9.59
CA PHE A 50 22.97 -15.93 -9.22
C PHE A 50 24.50 -16.00 -9.01
N PRO A 51 25.28 -16.25 -10.07
CA PRO A 51 26.73 -16.46 -9.97
C PRO A 51 27.51 -15.23 -9.50
N GLU A 52 26.90 -14.03 -9.59
CA GLU A 52 27.51 -12.77 -9.15
C GLU A 52 27.25 -12.45 -7.67
N ALA A 53 26.42 -13.24 -6.97
CA ALA A 53 26.08 -13.02 -5.57
C ALA A 53 27.08 -13.71 -4.63
N ASN A 54 27.45 -13.03 -3.53
CA ASN A 54 28.23 -13.64 -2.46
C ASN A 54 27.35 -14.43 -1.48
N ASP A 55 27.94 -15.23 -0.58
CA ASP A 55 27.20 -16.05 0.40
C ASP A 55 26.14 -15.29 1.20
N LYS A 56 26.40 -14.02 1.52
CA LYS A 56 25.44 -13.17 2.24
C LYS A 56 24.29 -12.75 1.33
N GLY A 57 24.58 -12.41 0.08
CA GLY A 57 23.59 -12.08 -0.95
C GLY A 57 22.72 -13.28 -1.31
N LEU A 58 23.30 -14.47 -1.41
CA LEU A 58 22.57 -15.73 -1.67
C LEU A 58 21.55 -16.03 -0.57
N LYS A 59 21.93 -15.84 0.70
CA LYS A 59 20.98 -15.95 1.84
C LYS A 59 19.85 -14.92 1.76
N GLN A 60 20.16 -13.69 1.34
CA GLN A 60 19.15 -12.64 1.17
C GLN A 60 18.22 -12.95 -0.01
N ILE A 61 18.75 -13.46 -1.12
CA ILE A 61 18.00 -13.91 -2.30
C ILE A 61 17.06 -15.06 -1.91
N PHE A 62 17.56 -16.06 -1.18
CA PHE A 62 16.73 -17.18 -0.74
C PHE A 62 15.57 -16.72 0.15
N LYS A 63 15.86 -15.78 1.06
CA LYS A 63 14.85 -15.16 1.90
C LYS A 63 13.82 -14.41 1.04
N ALA A 64 14.24 -13.60 0.09
CA ALA A 64 13.36 -12.88 -0.83
C ALA A 64 12.47 -13.81 -1.66
N ILE A 65 12.97 -14.98 -2.09
CA ILE A 65 12.17 -16.00 -2.78
C ILE A 65 11.11 -16.59 -1.85
N LYS A 66 11.48 -16.94 -0.61
CA LYS A 66 10.54 -17.43 0.40
C LYS A 66 9.45 -16.41 0.72
N ASP A 67 9.83 -15.15 0.87
CA ASP A 67 8.90 -14.06 1.17
C ASP A 67 7.95 -13.84 -0.02
N GLN A 68 8.46 -13.86 -1.27
CA GLN A 68 7.62 -13.75 -2.47
C GLN A 68 6.63 -14.91 -2.65
N LEU A 69 7.00 -16.14 -2.29
CA LEU A 69 6.08 -17.30 -2.31
C LEU A 69 4.97 -17.18 -1.27
N LYS A 70 5.28 -16.67 -0.08
CA LYS A 70 4.27 -16.43 0.95
C LYS A 70 3.24 -15.40 0.49
N MET A 71 3.65 -14.35 -0.21
CA MET A 71 2.74 -13.33 -0.72
C MET A 71 1.73 -13.85 -1.74
N GLU A 72 2.12 -14.79 -2.62
CA GLU A 72 1.17 -15.40 -3.56
C GLU A 72 0.03 -16.13 -2.82
N ILE A 73 0.25 -16.50 -1.56
CA ILE A 73 -0.71 -17.19 -0.70
C ILE A 73 -1.43 -16.20 0.23
N TYR A 74 -0.75 -15.14 0.71
CA TYR A 74 -1.25 -14.20 1.72
C TYR A 74 -1.02 -12.73 1.31
N PRO A 75 -1.93 -12.12 0.52
CA PRO A 75 -1.81 -10.73 0.07
C PRO A 75 -1.80 -9.68 1.19
N GLU A 76 -2.32 -10.00 2.38
CA GLU A 76 -2.27 -9.10 3.55
C GLU A 76 -0.83 -8.81 4.00
N ASP A 77 0.09 -9.74 3.76
CA ASP A 77 1.49 -9.58 4.16
C ASP A 77 2.15 -8.39 3.44
N ILE A 78 1.71 -8.01 2.22
CA ILE A 78 2.25 -6.85 1.49
C ILE A 78 2.05 -5.57 2.32
N ARG A 79 0.85 -5.35 2.87
CA ARG A 79 0.55 -4.15 3.67
C ARG A 79 1.38 -4.13 4.95
N TYR A 80 1.60 -5.29 5.55
CA TYR A 80 2.41 -5.41 6.75
C TYR A 80 3.90 -5.12 6.49
N GLU A 81 4.42 -5.55 5.34
CA GLU A 81 5.80 -5.23 4.94
C GLU A 81 5.99 -3.76 4.60
N GLU A 82 5.04 -3.16 3.88
CA GLU A 82 5.04 -1.72 3.64
C GLU A 82 5.00 -0.93 4.96
N TRP A 83 4.14 -1.34 5.89
CA TRP A 83 4.06 -0.78 7.24
C TRP A 83 5.41 -0.82 7.97
N LYS A 84 6.12 -1.95 7.87
CA LYS A 84 7.48 -2.09 8.44
C LYS A 84 8.46 -1.10 7.84
N ALA A 85 8.39 -0.82 6.54
CA ALA A 85 9.28 0.15 5.91
C ALA A 85 9.09 1.57 6.48
N PHE A 86 7.87 1.94 6.88
CA PHE A 86 7.59 3.21 7.56
C PHE A 86 8.00 3.23 9.04
N GLN A 87 8.42 2.09 9.61
CA GLN A 87 8.96 2.04 10.96
C GLN A 87 10.39 2.59 11.06
N ASP A 88 11.11 2.67 9.94
CA ASP A 88 12.45 3.27 9.88
C ASP A 88 12.38 4.81 10.08
N LYS A 89 13.33 5.39 10.83
CA LYS A 89 13.41 6.86 11.01
C LYS A 89 13.80 7.60 9.73
N LYS A 90 14.63 6.95 8.92
CA LYS A 90 15.10 7.45 7.65
C LYS A 90 15.47 6.26 6.78
N LYS A 91 14.98 6.26 5.55
CA LYS A 91 15.30 5.23 4.56
C LYS A 91 15.40 5.87 3.20
N VAL A 92 16.48 5.57 2.49
CA VAL A 92 16.75 6.11 1.16
C VAL A 92 17.11 4.96 0.23
N THR A 93 16.29 4.73 -0.77
CA THR A 93 16.55 3.85 -1.91
C THR A 93 16.31 4.63 -3.21
N LYS A 94 16.47 3.97 -4.36
CA LYS A 94 16.24 4.59 -5.66
C LYS A 94 14.83 5.19 -5.78
N HIS A 95 13.81 4.48 -5.31
CA HIS A 95 12.41 4.80 -5.52
C HIS A 95 11.63 5.10 -4.23
N PHE A 96 12.28 5.03 -3.07
CA PHE A 96 11.67 5.26 -1.77
C PHE A 96 12.59 6.15 -0.91
N HIS A 97 12.09 7.30 -0.48
CA HIS A 97 12.82 8.19 0.43
C HIS A 97 11.85 8.67 1.52
N ILE A 98 12.16 8.31 2.76
CA ILE A 98 11.40 8.76 3.94
C ILE A 98 12.32 9.37 4.99
N GLU A 99 11.75 10.29 5.76
CA GLU A 99 12.37 10.90 6.94
C GLU A 99 11.30 11.19 8.00
N GLU A 100 11.54 10.76 9.23
CA GLU A 100 10.65 11.00 10.37
C GLU A 100 10.75 12.47 10.81
N GLU A 101 9.58 13.09 10.96
CA GLU A 101 9.43 14.45 11.46
C GLU A 101 8.88 14.40 12.90
N PRO A 102 9.38 15.26 13.80
CA PRO A 102 8.84 15.34 15.15
C PRO A 102 7.37 15.76 15.15
N VAL A 103 6.53 14.96 15.80
CA VAL A 103 5.12 15.29 16.02
C VAL A 103 5.00 16.45 17.01
N ASP A 104 4.13 17.41 16.70
CA ASP A 104 3.86 18.52 17.61
C ASP A 104 3.25 18.03 18.94
N GLY A 105 3.67 18.63 20.06
CA GLY A 105 3.26 18.20 21.40
C GLY A 105 1.74 18.25 21.62
N SER A 106 1.03 19.14 20.92
CA SER A 106 -0.43 19.27 21.04
C SER A 106 -1.20 18.05 20.51
N ILE A 107 -0.63 17.32 19.54
CA ILE A 107 -1.28 16.18 18.87
C ILE A 107 -0.57 14.84 19.15
N GLN A 108 0.59 14.86 19.81
CA GLN A 108 1.39 13.68 20.14
C GLN A 108 0.64 12.62 20.95
N LYS A 109 -0.40 13.03 21.70
CA LYS A 109 -1.31 12.10 22.36
C LYS A 109 -1.94 11.14 21.34
N TYR A 110 -2.44 11.67 20.23
CA TYR A 110 -3.22 10.91 19.23
C TYR A 110 -2.37 10.39 18.07
N ILE A 111 -1.28 11.08 17.74
CA ILE A 111 -0.36 10.72 16.66
C ILE A 111 0.98 10.37 17.27
N SER A 112 1.41 9.12 17.10
CA SER A 112 2.68 8.64 17.65
C SER A 112 3.85 8.93 16.73
N ARG A 113 3.66 8.89 15.40
CA ARG A 113 4.72 9.14 14.42
C ARG A 113 4.19 9.88 13.20
N LEU A 114 5.04 10.73 12.66
CA LEU A 114 4.85 11.47 11.41
C LEU A 114 6.07 11.23 10.53
N VAL A 115 5.86 10.76 9.31
CA VAL A 115 6.95 10.45 8.38
C VAL A 115 6.69 11.14 7.06
N LEU A 116 7.64 11.98 6.65
CA LEU A 116 7.65 12.64 5.36
C LEU A 116 8.10 11.64 4.29
N VAL A 117 7.31 11.48 3.24
CA VAL A 117 7.64 10.61 2.11
C VAL A 117 8.10 11.49 0.95
N HIS A 118 9.41 11.74 0.90
CA HIS A 118 10.05 12.57 -0.12
C HIS A 118 10.04 11.96 -1.52
N ARG A 119 9.98 10.63 -1.61
CA ARG A 119 9.92 9.92 -2.87
C ARG A 119 9.17 8.63 -2.69
N LEU A 120 8.16 8.43 -3.52
CA LEU A 120 7.40 7.19 -3.63
C LEU A 120 7.12 6.94 -5.11
N ARG A 121 7.40 5.72 -5.59
CA ARG A 121 7.01 5.29 -6.93
C ARG A 121 5.77 4.42 -6.85
N GLU A 122 4.78 4.73 -7.66
CA GLU A 122 3.58 3.93 -7.88
C GLU A 122 3.62 3.39 -9.30
N ILE A 123 3.43 2.07 -9.45
CA ILE A 123 3.19 1.46 -10.75
C ILE A 123 1.70 1.20 -10.86
N ARG A 124 1.05 1.73 -11.90
CA ARG A 124 -0.36 1.43 -12.19
C ARG A 124 -0.48 0.63 -13.46
N ALA A 125 -1.08 -0.55 -13.36
CA ALA A 125 -1.42 -1.38 -14.49
C ALA A 125 -2.93 -1.30 -14.78
N LEU A 126 -3.30 -1.11 -16.05
CA LEU A 126 -4.69 -1.18 -16.50
C LEU A 126 -5.04 -2.65 -16.75
N ARG A 127 -5.99 -3.20 -15.99
CA ARG A 127 -6.45 -4.59 -16.16
C ARG A 127 -7.50 -4.74 -17.25
N GLY A 128 -8.33 -3.71 -17.45
CA GLY A 128 -9.43 -3.74 -18.40
C GLY A 128 -10.54 -2.79 -18.01
N PHE A 129 -11.74 -3.04 -18.54
CA PHE A 129 -12.91 -2.21 -18.29
C PHE A 129 -14.07 -3.06 -17.74
N THR A 130 -14.78 -2.54 -16.74
CA THR A 130 -16.00 -3.17 -16.22
C THR A 130 -17.24 -2.55 -16.85
N ARG A 131 -18.29 -3.35 -17.03
CA ARG A 131 -19.59 -2.92 -17.58
C ARG A 131 -20.66 -3.03 -16.51
N ILE A 132 -21.29 -1.89 -16.18
CA ILE A 132 -22.52 -1.74 -15.39
C ILE A 132 -22.42 -2.17 -13.90
N ASP A 133 -21.75 -3.27 -13.56
CA ASP A 133 -21.55 -3.71 -12.19
C ASP A 133 -20.19 -3.25 -11.65
N TYR A 134 -20.21 -2.58 -10.49
CA TYR A 134 -19.02 -2.21 -9.76
C TYR A 134 -18.49 -3.46 -9.05
N PRO A 135 -17.25 -3.90 -9.30
CA PRO A 135 -16.66 -4.98 -8.51
C PRO A 135 -16.62 -4.61 -7.03
N ASP A 136 -16.42 -5.60 -6.16
CA ASP A 136 -16.06 -5.26 -4.80
C ASP A 136 -14.75 -4.44 -4.82
N PRO A 137 -14.75 -3.18 -4.36
CA PRO A 137 -13.54 -2.37 -4.29
C PRO A 137 -12.49 -2.96 -3.34
N ASN A 138 -12.90 -3.91 -2.51
CA ASN A 138 -12.07 -4.57 -1.52
C ASN A 138 -11.59 -5.98 -1.90
N ASP A 139 -11.97 -6.48 -3.09
CA ASP A 139 -11.56 -7.77 -3.64
C ASP A 139 -11.01 -7.59 -5.06
N ASP A 140 -9.68 -7.63 -5.16
CA ASP A 140 -8.94 -7.54 -6.42
C ASP A 140 -9.02 -8.82 -7.28
N THR A 141 -9.71 -9.87 -6.80
CA THR A 141 -9.76 -11.21 -7.43
C THR A 141 -11.10 -11.51 -8.12
N ASN A 142 -12.23 -11.01 -7.60
CA ASN A 142 -13.56 -11.23 -8.19
C ASN A 142 -14.07 -10.05 -9.00
N VAL A 143 -13.46 -9.79 -10.15
CA VAL A 143 -13.98 -8.78 -11.07
C VAL A 143 -14.14 -9.33 -12.48
N SER A 144 -15.37 -9.25 -12.99
CA SER A 144 -15.68 -9.51 -14.39
C SER A 144 -15.20 -8.33 -15.24
N TYR A 145 -14.03 -8.47 -15.85
CA TYR A 145 -13.48 -7.47 -16.78
C TYR A 145 -13.76 -7.85 -18.23
N SER A 146 -14.00 -6.85 -19.07
CA SER A 146 -13.69 -6.97 -20.50
C SER A 146 -12.18 -6.79 -20.65
N TYR A 147 -11.51 -7.85 -21.09
CA TYR A 147 -10.06 -7.83 -21.35
C TYR A 147 -9.69 -6.80 -22.42
N LEU A 148 -8.46 -6.27 -22.35
CA LEU A 148 -7.94 -5.28 -23.29
C LEU A 148 -7.74 -5.82 -24.71
N SER A 149 -7.73 -7.14 -24.87
CA SER A 149 -7.62 -7.82 -26.15
C SER A 149 -8.77 -8.80 -26.37
N SER A 150 -9.12 -8.99 -27.64
CA SER A 150 -10.04 -10.03 -28.09
C SER A 150 -9.40 -11.43 -28.01
N ASP A 151 -8.08 -11.50 -28.03
CA ASP A 151 -7.31 -12.72 -27.78
C ASP A 151 -7.14 -12.94 -26.27
N LYS A 152 -7.50 -14.14 -25.81
CA LYS A 152 -7.51 -14.53 -24.39
C LYS A 152 -6.11 -14.71 -23.78
N GLU A 153 -5.04 -14.64 -24.58
CA GLU A 153 -3.67 -14.93 -24.16
C GLU A 153 -2.77 -13.69 -24.27
N ILE A 154 -3.02 -12.68 -23.46
CA ILE A 154 -2.03 -11.63 -23.21
C ILE A 154 -1.53 -11.78 -21.78
N ASP A 155 -0.23 -12.01 -21.62
CA ASP A 155 0.48 -12.20 -20.34
C ASP A 155 1.08 -10.89 -19.79
N TRP A 156 0.85 -9.77 -20.47
CA TRP A 156 1.34 -8.45 -20.09
C TRP A 156 0.19 -7.44 -19.91
N LEU A 157 0.38 -6.47 -19.01
CA LEU A 157 -0.55 -5.36 -18.81
C LEU A 157 0.15 -4.03 -19.11
N PRO A 158 -0.50 -3.09 -19.82
CA PRO A 158 0.05 -1.75 -19.96
C PRO A 158 0.08 -1.08 -18.59
N ALA A 159 1.25 -0.54 -18.23
CA ALA A 159 1.47 0.10 -16.95
C ALA A 159 2.14 1.47 -17.11
N VAL A 160 1.81 2.38 -16.20
CA VAL A 160 2.44 3.69 -16.08
C VAL A 160 3.18 3.79 -14.76
N GLU A 161 4.37 4.41 -14.82
CA GLU A 161 5.15 4.75 -13.64
C GLU A 161 4.81 6.17 -13.21
N ILE A 162 4.50 6.33 -11.93
CA ILE A 162 4.10 7.59 -11.34
C ILE A 162 4.99 7.84 -10.13
N LEU A 163 5.67 8.97 -10.12
CA LEU A 163 6.47 9.42 -8.98
C LEU A 163 5.65 10.39 -8.17
N GLY A 164 5.71 10.24 -6.85
CA GLY A 164 4.93 11.02 -5.91
C GLY A 164 5.68 11.29 -4.62
N GLU A 165 5.02 12.10 -3.81
CA GLU A 165 5.40 12.43 -2.44
C GLU A 165 4.21 12.18 -1.52
N GLY A 166 4.44 12.16 -0.22
CA GLY A 166 3.37 11.87 0.72
C GLY A 166 3.72 12.13 2.17
N LEU A 167 2.75 11.77 3.00
CA LEU A 167 2.77 11.86 4.43
C LEU A 167 2.26 10.55 5.01
N PHE A 168 3.08 9.90 5.83
CA PHE A 168 2.64 8.76 6.61
C PHE A 168 2.40 9.20 8.06
N ILE A 169 1.22 8.87 8.57
CA ILE A 169 0.74 9.22 9.90
C ILE A 169 0.43 7.94 10.64
N GLN A 170 1.05 7.76 11.79
CA GLN A 170 0.78 6.64 12.68
C GLN A 170 0.04 7.14 13.92
N LEU A 171 -1.15 6.58 14.17
CA LEU A 171 -1.90 6.90 15.37
C LEU A 171 -1.22 6.30 16.60
N ASN A 172 -1.58 6.79 17.79
CA ASN A 172 -1.17 6.18 19.03
C ASN A 172 -2.01 4.92 19.28
N GLU A 173 -1.38 3.76 19.17
CA GLU A 173 -2.02 2.45 19.33
C GLU A 173 -2.70 2.29 20.70
N SER A 174 -2.14 2.87 21.77
CA SER A 174 -2.70 2.75 23.11
C SER A 174 -3.98 3.59 23.26
N GLU A 175 -3.97 4.83 22.77
CA GLU A 175 -5.17 5.68 22.76
C GLU A 175 -6.26 5.12 21.84
N LEU A 176 -5.86 4.55 20.70
CA LEU A 176 -6.77 3.90 19.76
C LEU A 176 -7.45 2.67 20.39
N LYS A 177 -6.68 1.80 21.05
CA LYS A 177 -7.22 0.66 21.80
C LYS A 177 -8.19 1.09 22.90
N LEU A 178 -7.87 2.17 23.63
CA LEU A 178 -8.79 2.72 24.63
C LEU A 178 -10.09 3.22 23.96
N TRP A 179 -9.99 3.94 22.84
CA TRP A 179 -11.15 4.41 22.09
C TRP A 179 -12.04 3.26 21.58
N GLU A 180 -11.43 2.16 21.10
CA GLU A 180 -12.14 0.94 20.65
C GLU A 180 -12.94 0.27 21.79
N THR A 181 -12.58 0.48 23.06
CA THR A 181 -13.33 -0.08 24.19
C THR A 181 -14.62 0.68 24.54
N ASP A 182 -14.81 1.90 24.03
CA ASP A 182 -16.00 2.71 24.33
C ASP A 182 -17.27 2.03 23.78
N LEU A 183 -18.24 1.78 24.67
CA LEU A 183 -19.52 1.18 24.35
C LEU A 183 -20.31 1.95 23.28
N LYS A 184 -20.16 3.28 23.20
CA LYS A 184 -20.80 4.10 22.17
C LYS A 184 -20.21 3.80 20.80
N ILE A 185 -18.89 3.60 20.72
CA ILE A 185 -18.18 3.29 19.48
C ILE A 185 -18.56 1.88 19.01
N LYS A 186 -18.53 0.89 19.91
CA LYS A 186 -18.97 -0.48 19.60
C LYS A 186 -20.39 -0.54 19.08
N LYS A 187 -21.35 0.10 19.76
CA LYS A 187 -22.74 0.16 19.30
C LYS A 187 -22.89 0.80 17.91
N ARG A 188 -22.11 1.86 17.63
CA ARG A 188 -22.12 2.51 16.31
C ARG A 188 -21.54 1.59 15.25
N TYR A 189 -20.45 0.90 15.56
CA TYR A 189 -19.83 -0.07 14.67
C TYR A 189 -20.76 -1.24 14.37
N ASP A 190 -21.37 -1.86 15.39
CA ASP A 190 -22.31 -2.97 15.19
C ASP A 190 -23.45 -2.60 14.24
N HIS A 191 -23.96 -1.37 14.36
CA HIS A 191 -24.99 -0.84 13.47
C HIS A 191 -24.48 -0.70 12.02
N LEU A 192 -23.28 -0.15 11.83
CA LEU A 192 -22.65 0.00 10.52
C LEU A 192 -22.29 -1.35 9.89
N LEU A 193 -21.70 -2.26 10.67
CA LEU A 193 -21.31 -3.59 10.25
C LEU A 193 -22.52 -4.38 9.76
N LYS A 194 -23.64 -4.35 10.50
CA LYS A 194 -24.88 -5.01 10.08
C LYS A 194 -25.36 -4.49 8.73
N LYS A 195 -25.42 -3.18 8.55
CA LYS A 195 -25.84 -2.54 7.29
C LYS A 195 -24.89 -2.86 6.14
N TYR A 196 -23.60 -2.86 6.42
CA TYR A 196 -22.57 -3.19 5.46
C TYR A 196 -22.65 -4.66 5.01
N GLN A 197 -22.81 -5.59 5.95
CA GLN A 197 -23.00 -7.02 5.66
C GLN A 197 -24.29 -7.29 4.89
N GLU A 198 -25.41 -6.64 5.23
CA GLU A 198 -26.66 -6.70 4.46
C GLU A 198 -26.42 -6.29 2.99
N TRP A 199 -25.78 -5.14 2.78
CA TRP A 199 -25.44 -4.64 1.43
C TRP A 199 -24.48 -5.54 0.66
N ARG A 200 -23.44 -6.09 1.32
CA ARG A 200 -22.53 -7.06 0.70
C ARG A 200 -23.24 -8.35 0.32
N GLY A 201 -24.13 -8.84 1.19
CA GLY A 201 -24.96 -10.02 0.94
C GLY A 201 -25.89 -9.86 -0.27
N GLU A 202 -26.51 -8.69 -0.45
CA GLU A 202 -27.30 -8.37 -1.64
C GLU A 202 -26.47 -8.40 -2.94
N LYS A 203 -25.17 -8.12 -2.84
CA LYS A 203 -24.21 -8.17 -3.95
C LYS A 203 -23.57 -9.54 -4.14
N GLY A 204 -23.85 -10.50 -3.26
CA GLY A 204 -23.22 -11.83 -3.27
C GLY A 204 -21.72 -11.76 -2.96
N TRP A 205 -21.28 -10.76 -2.23
CA TRP A 205 -19.87 -10.59 -1.86
C TRP A 205 -19.56 -11.21 -0.50
N ASP A 206 -18.33 -11.73 -0.38
CA ASP A 206 -17.82 -12.31 0.86
C ASP A 206 -17.63 -11.27 1.97
N ASN A 207 -17.35 -11.73 3.19
CA ASN A 207 -17.08 -10.85 4.32
C ASN A 207 -15.81 -10.02 4.11
N ASP A 208 -15.89 -8.72 4.43
CA ASP A 208 -14.70 -7.86 4.50
C ASP A 208 -14.03 -8.02 5.87
N HIS A 209 -12.92 -8.75 5.92
CA HIS A 209 -12.16 -8.92 7.15
C HIS A 209 -11.45 -7.63 7.60
N ARG A 210 -11.34 -6.63 6.72
CA ARG A 210 -10.71 -5.33 7.04
C ARG A 210 -11.68 -4.37 7.71
N PHE A 211 -12.99 -4.58 7.57
CA PHE A 211 -14.01 -3.66 8.08
C PHE A 211 -14.10 -3.74 9.61
N SER A 212 -13.48 -2.78 10.28
CA SER A 212 -13.37 -2.68 11.75
C SER A 212 -13.59 -1.25 12.22
N GLU A 213 -13.80 -1.04 13.52
CA GLU A 213 -13.85 0.28 14.15
C GLU A 213 -12.62 1.11 13.78
N ARG A 214 -11.45 0.47 13.86
CA ARG A 214 -10.15 1.00 13.49
C ARG A 214 -10.11 1.46 12.04
N PHE A 215 -10.51 0.58 11.13
CA PHE A 215 -10.51 0.89 9.70
C PHE A 215 -11.40 2.10 9.38
N ILE A 216 -12.61 2.15 9.94
CA ILE A 216 -13.54 3.25 9.73
C ILE A 216 -12.95 4.57 10.23
N LEU A 217 -12.31 4.57 11.41
CA LEU A 217 -11.66 5.77 11.93
C LEU A 217 -10.52 6.22 11.02
N LEU A 218 -9.60 5.33 10.67
CA LEU A 218 -8.43 5.65 9.83
C LEU A 218 -8.86 6.19 8.47
N HIS A 219 -9.81 5.51 7.83
CA HIS A 219 -10.37 5.91 6.54
C HIS A 219 -11.08 7.27 6.63
N SER A 220 -11.93 7.47 7.64
CA SER A 220 -12.65 8.74 7.82
C SER A 220 -11.70 9.91 8.10
N LEU A 221 -10.66 9.68 8.92
CA LEU A 221 -9.63 10.66 9.23
C LEU A 221 -8.84 11.01 7.97
N SER A 222 -8.41 9.99 7.22
CA SER A 222 -7.71 10.15 5.94
C SER A 222 -8.47 11.03 4.96
N HIS A 223 -9.77 10.77 4.76
CA HIS A 223 -10.62 11.60 3.91
C HIS A 223 -10.78 13.04 4.41
N THR A 224 -10.75 13.26 5.73
CA THR A 224 -10.78 14.61 6.30
C THR A 224 -9.46 15.34 6.01
N LEU A 225 -8.32 14.67 6.20
CA LEU A 225 -7.00 15.21 5.92
C LEU A 225 -6.80 15.50 4.43
N ILE A 226 -7.28 14.62 3.53
CA ILE A 226 -7.22 14.86 2.08
C ILE A 226 -7.94 16.16 1.72
N ARG A 227 -9.13 16.41 2.29
CA ARG A 227 -9.89 17.65 2.02
C ARG A 227 -9.11 18.89 2.42
N GLU A 228 -8.55 18.90 3.63
CA GLU A 228 -7.73 20.03 4.11
C GLU A 228 -6.48 20.20 3.25
N LEU A 229 -5.73 19.14 2.97
CA LEU A 229 -4.53 19.19 2.13
C LEU A 229 -4.82 19.65 0.71
N SER A 230 -5.97 19.27 0.14
CA SER A 230 -6.38 19.71 -1.20
C SER A 230 -6.60 21.23 -1.24
N LEU A 231 -7.20 21.79 -0.17
CA LEU A 231 -7.41 23.24 -0.04
C LEU A 231 -6.08 23.98 0.17
N SER A 232 -5.18 23.45 1.01
CA SER A 232 -3.93 24.12 1.36
C SER A 232 -2.86 24.05 0.27
N CYS A 233 -2.78 22.94 -0.46
CA CYS A 233 -1.72 22.70 -1.44
C CYS A 233 -2.13 23.00 -2.89
N GLY A 234 -3.39 23.37 -3.13
CA GLY A 234 -3.92 23.58 -4.48
C GLY A 234 -3.99 22.31 -5.34
N TYR A 235 -3.75 21.13 -4.75
CA TYR A 235 -3.97 19.85 -5.42
C TYR A 235 -5.47 19.60 -5.57
N SER A 236 -5.88 19.02 -6.69
CA SER A 236 -7.22 18.45 -6.76
C SER A 236 -7.32 17.31 -5.73
N SER A 237 -8.47 17.14 -5.09
CA SER A 237 -8.70 16.01 -4.18
C SER A 237 -8.50 14.65 -4.85
N ASN A 238 -8.61 14.60 -6.18
CA ASN A 238 -8.38 13.38 -6.97
C ASN A 238 -6.89 13.08 -7.20
N SER A 239 -6.00 14.03 -6.91
CA SER A 239 -4.55 13.88 -7.05
C SER A 239 -3.91 13.26 -5.81
N ILE A 240 -4.57 13.34 -4.65
CA ILE A 240 -4.12 12.76 -3.37
C ILE A 240 -4.85 11.43 -3.18
N ARG A 241 -4.07 10.35 -3.03
CA ARG A 241 -4.56 9.03 -2.67
C ARG A 241 -4.29 8.73 -1.22
N GLU A 242 -5.09 7.80 -0.70
CA GLU A 242 -4.86 7.18 0.58
C GLU A 242 -4.46 5.71 0.45
N LYS A 243 -3.74 5.24 1.46
CA LYS A 243 -3.54 3.83 1.74
C LYS A 243 -3.63 3.61 3.24
N ILE A 244 -4.54 2.75 3.67
CA ILE A 244 -4.81 2.46 5.08
C ILE A 244 -4.05 1.20 5.51
N TYR A 245 -3.27 1.33 6.58
CA TYR A 245 -2.59 0.24 7.27
C TYR A 245 -3.37 -0.07 8.54
N CYS A 246 -4.29 -1.03 8.45
CA CYS A 246 -5.17 -1.43 9.55
C CYS A 246 -4.99 -2.94 9.80
N GLY A 247 -4.73 -3.29 11.06
CA GLY A 247 -4.55 -4.66 11.52
C GLY A 247 -4.30 -4.68 13.03
N GLN A 248 -4.01 -5.85 13.59
CA GLN A 248 -3.86 -6.04 15.04
C GLN A 248 -2.81 -5.09 15.67
N ASP A 249 -1.72 -4.82 14.93
CA ASP A 249 -0.64 -3.91 15.32
C ASP A 249 -0.35 -2.84 14.26
N MET A 250 -1.33 -2.53 13.41
CA MET A 250 -1.21 -1.49 12.38
C MET A 250 -2.32 -0.45 12.53
N CYS A 251 -1.93 0.82 12.62
CA CYS A 251 -2.82 1.97 12.77
C CYS A 251 -2.27 3.19 11.99
N GLY A 252 -2.01 2.99 10.71
CA GLY A 252 -1.36 3.98 9.84
C GLY A 252 -2.22 4.46 8.69
N ILE A 253 -1.95 5.68 8.28
CA ILE A 253 -2.50 6.30 7.06
C ILE A 253 -1.31 6.80 6.24
N LEU A 254 -1.24 6.40 4.98
CA LEU A 254 -0.38 7.03 3.99
C LEU A 254 -1.24 7.88 3.06
N LEU A 255 -0.96 9.17 3.03
CA LEU A 255 -1.50 10.11 2.04
C LEU A 255 -0.39 10.38 1.03
N TYR A 256 -0.66 10.22 -0.27
CA TYR A 256 0.37 10.40 -1.29
C TYR A 256 -0.19 10.96 -2.59
N THR A 257 0.61 11.76 -3.28
CA THR A 257 0.28 12.21 -4.63
C THR A 257 0.66 11.15 -5.65
N GLY A 258 -0.07 11.10 -6.75
CA GLY A 258 0.44 10.41 -7.93
C GLY A 258 -0.28 10.87 -9.18
N SER A 259 0.14 12.05 -9.64
CA SER A 259 -0.16 12.57 -10.97
C SER A 259 1.01 12.23 -11.91
N PRO A 260 0.73 11.75 -13.14
CA PRO A 260 1.77 11.51 -14.14
C PRO A 260 2.37 12.80 -14.70
N ASP A 261 1.68 13.93 -14.56
CA ASP A 261 2.16 15.23 -15.04
C ASP A 261 3.21 15.77 -14.07
N SER A 262 4.45 15.85 -14.55
CA SER A 262 5.63 16.37 -13.85
C SER A 262 5.60 17.88 -13.60
N ASP A 263 4.50 18.56 -13.90
CA ASP A 263 4.31 19.99 -13.60
C ASP A 263 3.95 20.16 -12.11
N GLY A 264 4.97 20.07 -11.25
CA GLY A 264 4.95 20.68 -9.92
C GLY A 264 4.79 19.74 -8.72
N SER A 265 5.76 18.87 -8.45
CA SER A 265 6.01 18.43 -7.06
C SER A 265 6.83 19.52 -6.34
N LEU A 266 6.19 20.66 -6.06
CA LEU A 266 6.80 21.75 -5.27
C LEU A 266 6.92 21.43 -3.77
N GLY A 267 6.88 20.14 -3.39
CA GLY A 267 6.95 19.73 -1.99
C GLY A 267 5.71 20.11 -1.20
N GLY A 268 4.54 20.32 -1.83
CA GLY A 268 3.37 20.93 -1.20
C GLY A 268 2.88 20.13 0.00
N ILE A 269 2.70 18.81 -0.17
CA ILE A 269 2.28 17.93 0.94
C ILE A 269 3.37 17.80 2.00
N ILE A 270 4.63 17.71 1.57
CA ILE A 270 5.76 17.62 2.49
C ILE A 270 5.91 18.90 3.32
N GLN A 271 5.66 20.07 2.74
CA GLN A 271 5.69 21.35 3.43
C GLN A 271 4.65 21.39 4.55
N GLN A 272 3.40 20.92 4.31
CA GLN A 272 2.37 20.85 5.36
C GLN A 272 2.73 19.90 6.51
N GLY A 273 3.58 18.90 6.26
CA GLY A 273 4.05 17.99 7.29
C GLY A 273 5.18 18.54 8.16
N ARG A 274 5.86 19.62 7.74
CA ARG A 274 7.02 20.17 8.46
C ARG A 274 6.60 21.11 9.59
N LYS A 275 7.31 21.04 10.70
CA LYS A 275 7.08 21.92 11.87
C LYS A 275 7.15 23.42 11.57
N ASN A 276 7.84 23.83 10.49
CA ASN A 276 8.07 25.23 10.13
C ASN A 276 7.18 25.76 8.99
N SER A 277 6.08 25.08 8.60
CA SER A 277 5.09 25.68 7.69
C SER A 277 4.20 26.69 8.44
N SER A 278 4.83 27.71 9.03
CA SER A 278 4.14 28.91 9.45
C SER A 278 3.82 29.69 8.18
N ILE A 279 2.56 29.64 7.77
CA ILE A 279 2.00 30.58 6.81
C ILE A 279 2.22 31.97 7.41
N SER A 280 3.17 32.71 6.84
CA SER A 280 3.33 34.14 7.09
C SER A 280 2.00 34.82 6.75
N SER A 281 1.50 35.54 7.75
CA SER A 281 0.24 36.27 7.79
C SER A 281 0.06 37.28 6.66
#